data_AF-A0AA89QHG4-F1
#
_entry.id   AF-A0AA89QHG4-F1
#
_cell.length_a   1.000
_cell.length_b   1.000
_cell.length_c   1.000
_cell.angle_alpha   90.00
_cell.angle_beta   90.00
_cell.angle_gamma   90.00
#
_symmetry.space_group_name_H-M   'P 1'
#
loop_
_entity.id
_entity.type
_entity.pdbx_description
1 polymer ?
#
loop_
_entity_poly.entity_id
_entity_poly.type
_entity_poly.pdbx_seq_one_letter_code
_entity_poly.pdbx_strand_id
1 'polypeptide(L)'
;MRSVMWVLLAVVALGVGVASAFQIRGALEREREYRGAPACAAVPVEASGCVWEQQFTVRRAALNRGERSESPEAELVPPSGQPWKVTFLRTEPVMSEMQPDEKVVGVIWHGQVVEVRDAEGRRQQTSDGPVGWPEDRLGGALACTSFGLAALAGGLWPLFARGEPRHTTAAKMVRWHGVALGGTAVLTLWAQAANDWPFWALPAIWGPLALLILASMTAFALGALRGELDDAATAAPEPLVNG
;
A
#
# COMPACT_ATOMS: atom_id res chain seq x y z
N MET A 1 8.90 -21.64 18.52
CA MET A 1 9.35 -20.54 17.65
C MET A 1 8.30 -20.08 16.64
N ARG A 2 7.72 -20.98 15.81
CA ARG A 2 6.83 -20.56 14.71
C ARG A 2 5.59 -19.75 15.15
N SER A 3 4.90 -20.12 16.24
CA SER A 3 3.72 -19.37 16.72
C SER A 3 4.07 -17.99 17.31
N VAL A 4 5.18 -17.87 18.04
CA VAL A 4 5.66 -16.59 18.59
C VAL A 4 5.95 -15.60 17.46
N MET A 5 6.58 -16.06 16.37
CA MET A 5 6.81 -15.23 15.18
C MET A 5 5.51 -14.70 14.58
N TRP A 6 4.47 -15.53 14.45
CA TRP A 6 3.16 -15.08 13.96
C TRP A 6 2.51 -14.05 14.86
N VAL A 7 2.63 -14.20 16.18
CA VAL A 7 2.13 -13.20 17.15
C VAL A 7 2.90 -11.88 17.02
N LEU A 8 4.23 -11.92 16.87
CA LEU A 8 5.02 -10.71 16.66
C LEU A 8 4.65 -10.00 15.36
N LEU A 9 4.53 -10.75 14.24
CA LEU A 9 4.08 -10.21 12.97
C LEU A 9 2.67 -9.61 13.08
N ALA A 10 1.78 -10.25 13.84
CA ALA A 10 0.43 -9.75 14.07
C ALA A 10 0.44 -8.42 14.83
N VAL A 11 1.22 -8.32 15.91
CA VAL A 11 1.32 -7.09 16.70
C VAL A 11 1.86 -5.93 15.87
N VAL A 12 2.94 -6.17 15.11
CA VAL A 12 3.52 -5.16 14.22
C VAL A 12 2.51 -4.74 13.15
N ALA A 13 1.88 -5.70 12.47
CA ALA A 13 0.89 -5.40 11.43
C ALA A 13 -0.32 -4.64 11.99
N LEU A 14 -0.87 -5.05 13.14
CA LEU A 14 -1.98 -4.33 13.77
C LEU A 14 -1.59 -2.91 14.17
N GLY A 15 -0.39 -2.73 14.74
CA GLY A 15 0.14 -1.41 15.08
C GLY A 15 0.23 -0.49 13.86
N VAL A 16 0.82 -0.99 12.77
CA VAL A 16 0.93 -0.25 11.49
C VAL A 16 -0.46 0.03 10.90
N GLY A 17 -1.35 -0.95 10.89
CA GLY A 17 -2.69 -0.80 10.32
C GLY A 17 -3.53 0.24 11.07
N VAL A 18 -3.50 0.21 12.40
CA VAL A 18 -4.18 1.21 13.25
C VAL A 18 -3.57 2.59 13.07
N ALA A 19 -2.24 2.70 13.07
CA ALA A 19 -1.55 3.98 12.85
C ALA A 19 -1.87 4.58 11.47
N SER A 20 -1.98 3.75 10.43
CA SER A 20 -2.40 4.17 9.09
C SER A 20 -3.86 4.66 9.10
N ALA A 21 -4.77 3.93 9.77
CA ALA A 21 -6.18 4.29 9.86
C ALA A 21 -6.39 5.68 10.50
N PHE A 22 -5.65 6.00 11.56
CA PHE A 22 -5.72 7.32 12.21
C PHE A 22 -5.25 8.46 11.30
N GLN A 23 -4.40 8.18 10.31
CA GLN A 23 -3.87 9.19 9.41
C GLN A 23 -4.73 9.42 8.16
N ILE A 24 -5.70 8.55 7.86
CA ILE A 24 -6.58 8.68 6.68
C ILE A 24 -7.30 10.02 6.69
N ARG A 25 -7.86 10.41 7.85
CA ARG A 25 -8.63 11.65 7.96
C ARG A 25 -7.77 12.88 7.67
N GLY A 26 -6.58 12.96 8.27
CA GLY A 26 -5.64 14.04 8.01
C GLY A 26 -5.14 14.07 6.57
N ALA A 27 -4.95 12.91 5.94
CA ALA A 27 -4.62 12.83 4.51
C ALA A 27 -5.77 13.36 3.62
N LEU A 28 -7.02 13.00 3.93
CA LEU A 28 -8.20 13.47 3.21
C LEU A 28 -8.40 14.99 3.35
N GLU A 29 -8.22 15.53 4.56
CA GLU A 29 -8.31 16.97 4.80
C GLU A 29 -7.21 17.72 4.05
N ARG A 30 -5.97 17.22 4.05
CA ARG A 30 -4.85 17.81 3.31
C ARG A 30 -5.06 17.78 1.78
N GLU A 31 -5.57 16.67 1.25
CA GLU A 31 -5.87 16.55 -0.18
C GLU A 31 -7.01 17.50 -0.58
N ARG A 32 -8.04 17.64 0.26
CA ARG A 32 -9.12 18.62 0.03
C ARG A 32 -8.60 20.05 0.07
N GLU A 33 -7.74 20.37 1.02
CA GLU A 33 -7.11 21.69 1.14
C GLU A 33 -6.33 22.03 -0.12
N TYR A 34 -5.48 21.12 -0.60
CA TYR A 34 -4.73 21.29 -1.84
C TYR A 34 -5.63 21.46 -3.07
N ARG A 35 -6.65 20.61 -3.22
CA ARG A 35 -7.59 20.71 -4.35
C ARG A 35 -8.44 21.98 -4.32
N GLY A 36 -8.69 22.53 -3.14
CA GLY A 36 -9.42 23.79 -2.95
C GLY A 36 -8.52 25.03 -2.91
N ALA A 37 -7.20 24.86 -2.96
CA ALA A 37 -6.25 25.96 -2.82
C ALA A 37 -6.31 26.90 -4.03
N PRO A 38 -6.42 28.22 -3.83
CA PRO A 38 -6.41 29.17 -4.93
C PRO A 38 -5.00 29.31 -5.53
N ALA A 39 -4.90 29.78 -6.77
CA ALA A 39 -3.62 30.18 -7.35
C ALA A 39 -3.04 31.39 -6.59
N CYS A 40 -1.73 31.41 -6.35
CA CYS A 40 -1.08 32.55 -5.74
C CYS A 40 -1.10 33.77 -6.69
N ALA A 41 -1.44 34.95 -6.17
CA ALA A 41 -1.48 36.20 -6.96
C ALA A 41 -0.08 36.70 -7.34
N ALA A 42 0.94 36.31 -6.57
CA ALA A 42 2.34 36.62 -6.79
C ALA A 42 3.21 35.45 -6.29
N VAL A 43 4.49 35.45 -6.66
CA VAL A 43 5.45 34.44 -6.21
C VAL A 43 5.49 34.42 -4.67
N PRO A 44 5.18 33.29 -4.02
CA PRO A 44 5.22 33.20 -2.57
C PRO A 44 6.67 33.20 -2.06
N VAL A 45 6.98 34.11 -1.16
CA VAL A 45 8.29 34.21 -0.48
C VAL A 45 8.38 33.31 0.76
N GLU A 46 7.23 32.91 1.30
CA GLU A 46 7.08 32.02 2.45
C GLU A 46 6.11 30.88 2.12
N ALA A 47 6.09 29.85 2.96
CA ALA A 47 5.15 28.75 2.83
C ALA A 47 3.70 29.28 2.90
N SER A 48 2.94 29.07 1.82
CA SER A 48 1.58 29.57 1.68
C SER A 48 0.63 28.45 1.26
N GLY A 49 -0.64 28.60 1.65
CA GLY A 49 -1.71 27.66 1.29
C GLY A 49 -2.24 27.82 -0.13
N CYS A 50 -1.70 28.74 -0.93
CA CYS A 50 -2.03 28.89 -2.35
C CYS A 50 -1.08 28.05 -3.21
N VAL A 51 -1.51 27.78 -4.45
CA VAL A 51 -0.75 26.99 -5.42
C VAL A 51 0.02 27.93 -6.35
N TRP A 52 1.32 27.68 -6.54
CA TRP A 52 2.17 28.44 -7.46
C TRP A 52 2.81 27.51 -8.48
N GLU A 53 2.66 27.82 -9.77
CA GLU A 53 3.33 27.09 -10.84
C GLU A 53 4.66 27.77 -11.19
N GLN A 54 5.74 26.99 -11.17
CA GLN A 54 7.09 27.48 -11.44
C GLN A 54 7.76 26.57 -12.46
N GLN A 55 8.32 27.17 -13.52
CA GLN A 55 9.19 26.42 -14.43
C GLN A 55 10.52 26.13 -13.74
N PHE A 56 11.01 24.89 -13.87
CA PHE A 56 12.31 24.44 -13.41
C PHE A 56 13.11 23.86 -14.57
N THR A 57 14.42 23.83 -14.40
CA THR A 57 15.35 23.08 -15.25
C THR A 57 15.81 21.86 -14.47
N VAL A 58 15.71 20.68 -15.05
CA VAL A 58 16.21 19.46 -14.42
C VAL A 58 17.73 19.53 -14.41
N ARG A 59 18.34 19.43 -13.23
CA ARG A 59 19.80 19.29 -13.13
C ARG A 59 20.22 17.83 -13.08
N ARG A 60 19.44 17.02 -12.35
CA ARG A 60 19.70 15.59 -12.15
C ARG A 60 18.38 14.88 -11.90
N ALA A 61 18.25 13.67 -12.44
CA ALA A 61 17.21 12.72 -12.07
C ALA A 61 17.90 11.39 -11.75
N ALA A 62 17.63 10.85 -10.55
CA ALA A 62 18.19 9.60 -10.08
C ALA A 62 17.03 8.65 -9.76
N LEU A 63 16.78 7.70 -10.68
CA LEU A 63 15.68 6.74 -10.58
C LEU A 63 15.84 5.78 -9.40
N ASN A 64 17.07 5.56 -8.95
CA ASN A 64 17.44 4.66 -7.85
C ASN A 64 16.81 3.25 -7.97
N ARG A 65 16.59 2.78 -9.22
CA ARG A 65 16.00 1.47 -9.50
C ARG A 65 16.94 0.36 -8.99
N GLY A 66 16.55 -0.28 -7.89
CA GLY A 66 17.23 -1.44 -7.32
C GLY A 66 17.99 -1.18 -6.02
N GLU A 67 18.12 0.07 -5.59
CA GLU A 67 18.68 0.39 -4.28
C GLU A 67 17.59 0.31 -3.21
N ARG A 68 17.76 -0.60 -2.26
CA ARG A 68 16.71 -1.06 -1.34
C ARG A 68 16.21 0.01 -0.35
N SER A 69 16.76 1.23 -0.38
CA SER A 69 16.49 2.30 0.58
C SER A 69 16.49 3.71 0.00
N GLU A 70 16.79 3.92 -1.29
CA GLU A 70 16.81 5.26 -1.87
C GLU A 70 15.55 5.53 -2.67
N SER A 71 14.80 6.54 -2.24
CA SER A 71 13.66 7.02 -3.00
C SER A 71 14.13 7.61 -4.33
N PRO A 72 13.35 7.46 -5.40
CA PRO A 72 13.59 8.18 -6.64
C PRO A 72 13.64 9.70 -6.38
N GLU A 73 14.68 10.37 -6.85
CA GLU A 73 14.91 11.79 -6.57
C GLU A 73 15.31 12.60 -7.81
N ALA A 74 15.03 13.90 -7.77
CA ALA A 74 15.47 14.85 -8.78
C ALA A 74 15.95 16.16 -8.13
N GLU A 75 16.92 16.80 -8.78
CA GLU A 75 17.33 18.18 -8.48
C GLU A 75 16.76 19.10 -9.56
N LEU A 76 15.89 20.02 -9.15
CA LEU A 76 15.21 20.98 -10.01
C LEU A 76 15.75 22.39 -9.75
N VAL A 77 16.16 23.09 -10.81
CA VAL A 77 16.75 24.44 -10.72
C VAL A 77 15.74 25.48 -11.23
N PRO A 78 15.19 26.33 -10.35
CA PRO A 78 14.33 27.44 -10.75
C PRO A 78 15.15 28.55 -11.43
N PRO A 79 14.51 29.54 -12.08
CA PRO A 79 15.18 30.68 -12.68
C PRO A 79 15.99 31.52 -11.68
N SER A 80 15.63 31.49 -10.39
CA SER A 80 16.40 32.12 -9.32
C SER A 80 17.74 31.43 -9.02
N GLY A 81 17.97 30.23 -9.56
CA GLY A 81 19.26 29.53 -9.59
C GLY A 81 19.53 28.57 -8.43
N GLN A 82 18.83 28.67 -7.30
CA GLN A 82 19.05 27.75 -6.17
C GLN A 82 18.36 26.40 -6.42
N PRO A 83 19.08 25.26 -6.47
CA PRO A 83 18.48 23.95 -6.74
C PRO A 83 17.58 23.47 -5.60
N TRP A 84 16.49 22.78 -5.96
CA TRP A 84 15.53 22.18 -5.06
C TRP A 84 15.60 20.66 -5.22
N LYS A 85 15.74 19.96 -4.10
CA LYS A 85 15.69 18.50 -4.07
C LYS A 85 14.25 18.06 -3.93
N VAL A 86 13.81 17.20 -4.84
CA VAL A 86 12.45 16.65 -4.88
C VAL A 86 12.54 15.13 -4.89
N THR A 87 11.67 14.47 -4.13
CA THR A 87 11.58 13.00 -4.12
C THR A 87 10.22 12.56 -4.65
N PHE A 88 10.15 11.34 -5.18
CA PHE A 88 8.94 10.77 -5.74
C PHE A 88 8.66 9.41 -5.09
N LEU A 89 7.38 9.07 -4.95
CA LEU A 89 6.96 7.75 -4.47
C LEU A 89 7.09 6.67 -5.55
N ARG A 90 7.02 7.05 -6.82
CA ARG A 90 7.07 6.17 -8.00
C ARG A 90 7.97 6.80 -9.06
N THR A 91 8.51 6.00 -9.97
CA THR A 91 9.34 6.54 -11.06
C THR A 91 8.53 7.04 -12.26
N GLU A 92 7.34 6.51 -12.50
CA GLU A 92 6.51 6.89 -13.65
C GLU A 92 5.40 7.88 -13.23
N PRO A 93 4.86 8.69 -14.17
CA PRO A 93 5.20 8.73 -15.61
C PRO A 93 6.28 9.74 -16.01
N VAL A 94 6.52 10.78 -15.21
CA VAL A 94 7.40 11.91 -15.58
C VAL A 94 8.86 11.60 -15.23
N MET A 95 9.11 11.14 -14.01
CA MET A 95 10.46 11.02 -13.45
C MET A 95 11.33 9.99 -14.20
N SER A 96 10.73 8.97 -14.79
CA SER A 96 11.38 7.93 -15.59
C SER A 96 11.96 8.43 -16.91
N GLU A 97 11.41 9.53 -17.44
CA GLU A 97 11.78 10.10 -18.73
C GLU A 97 12.51 11.44 -18.59
N MET A 98 12.55 11.97 -17.36
CA MET A 98 13.17 13.24 -17.01
C MET A 98 14.67 13.23 -17.32
N GLN A 99 15.11 14.14 -18.20
CA GLN A 99 16.51 14.27 -18.59
C GLN A 99 17.16 15.54 -18.02
N PRO A 100 18.47 15.53 -17.76
CA PRO A 100 19.20 16.76 -17.46
C PRO A 100 18.97 17.85 -18.52
N ASP A 101 18.93 19.09 -18.08
CA ASP A 101 18.68 20.32 -18.85
C ASP A 101 17.25 20.47 -19.42
N GLU A 102 16.39 19.49 -19.20
CA GLU A 102 14.97 19.55 -19.58
C GLU A 102 14.19 20.59 -18.75
N LYS A 103 13.16 21.18 -19.36
CA LYS A 103 12.25 22.11 -18.68
C LYS A 103 11.01 21.37 -18.20
N VAL A 104 10.73 21.51 -16.91
CA VAL A 104 9.53 20.94 -16.27
C VAL A 104 8.77 22.03 -15.51
N VAL A 105 7.47 21.84 -15.30
CA VAL A 105 6.67 22.73 -14.45
C VAL A 105 6.47 22.08 -13.10
N GLY A 106 7.01 22.68 -12.05
CA GLY A 106 6.75 22.29 -10.67
C GLY A 106 5.61 23.10 -10.09
N VAL A 107 4.65 22.42 -9.47
CA VAL A 107 3.58 23.02 -8.68
C VAL A 107 4.05 23.08 -7.24
N ILE A 108 4.08 24.28 -6.67
CA ILE A 108 4.53 24.56 -5.30
C ILE A 108 3.32 24.81 -4.40
N TRP A 109 3.30 24.15 -3.25
CA TRP A 109 2.29 24.33 -2.21
C TRP A 109 2.93 24.16 -0.83
N HIS A 110 2.60 25.05 0.13
CA HIS A 110 3.28 25.14 1.44
C HIS A 110 4.82 25.14 1.36
N GLY A 111 5.39 25.75 0.31
CA GLY A 111 6.84 25.86 0.12
C GLY A 111 7.53 24.59 -0.36
N GLN A 112 6.79 23.54 -0.74
CA GLN A 112 7.32 22.30 -1.32
C GLN A 112 6.84 22.14 -2.76
N VAL A 113 7.64 21.51 -3.63
CA VAL A 113 7.17 21.06 -4.94
C VAL A 113 6.32 19.81 -4.70
N VAL A 114 5.01 19.92 -4.91
CA VAL A 114 4.02 18.87 -4.64
C VAL A 114 3.66 18.05 -5.89
N GLU A 115 3.82 18.64 -7.07
CA GLU A 115 3.56 17.99 -8.35
C GLU A 115 4.57 18.50 -9.38
N VAL A 116 4.97 17.62 -10.30
CA VAL A 116 5.82 17.97 -11.44
C VAL A 116 5.10 17.58 -12.72
N ARG A 117 5.23 18.44 -13.74
CA ARG A 117 4.69 18.23 -15.08
C ARG A 117 5.78 18.32 -16.13
N ASP A 118 5.78 17.39 -17.07
CA ASP A 118 6.69 17.43 -18.22
C ASP A 118 6.15 18.32 -19.35
N ALA A 119 6.88 18.36 -20.47
CA ALA A 119 6.51 19.13 -21.65
C ALA A 119 5.23 18.62 -22.31
N GLU A 120 4.94 17.32 -22.20
CA GLU A 120 3.72 16.67 -22.68
C GLU A 120 2.50 16.94 -21.77
N GLY A 121 2.72 17.59 -20.63
CA GLY A 121 1.68 17.92 -19.66
C GLY A 121 1.24 16.74 -18.79
N ARG A 122 1.96 15.62 -18.82
CA ARG A 122 1.75 14.51 -17.88
C ARG A 122 2.11 14.98 -16.49
N ARG A 123 1.36 14.53 -15.49
CA ARG A 123 1.46 14.98 -14.11
C ARG A 123 1.98 13.85 -13.23
N GLN A 124 2.85 14.19 -12.30
CA GLN A 124 3.32 13.26 -11.29
C GLN A 124 3.39 13.94 -9.93
N GLN A 125 2.82 13.30 -8.91
CA GLN A 125 2.96 13.75 -7.53
C GLN A 125 4.36 13.47 -6.99
N THR A 126 4.88 14.41 -6.22
CA THR A 126 6.10 14.21 -5.43
C THR A 126 5.73 13.51 -4.11
N SER A 127 6.72 13.10 -3.32
CA SER A 127 6.48 12.55 -1.98
C SER A 127 5.81 13.56 -1.03
N ASP A 128 5.98 14.86 -1.28
CA ASP A 128 5.35 15.94 -0.52
C ASP A 128 3.94 16.27 -1.04
N GLY A 129 3.57 15.73 -2.20
CA GLY A 129 2.25 15.88 -2.82
C GLY A 129 1.16 15.21 -1.99
N PRO A 130 0.03 15.89 -1.70
CA PRO A 130 -1.00 15.35 -0.82
C PRO A 130 -1.97 14.37 -1.51
N VAL A 131 -1.95 14.29 -2.84
CA VAL A 131 -2.88 13.46 -3.62
C VAL A 131 -2.47 11.99 -3.59
N GLY A 132 -3.42 11.08 -3.33
CA GLY A 132 -3.19 9.63 -3.35
C GLY A 132 -2.78 9.03 -2.00
N TRP A 133 -2.39 9.88 -1.04
CA TRP A 133 -2.12 9.44 0.33
C TRP A 133 -3.33 8.80 1.02
N PRO A 134 -4.56 9.32 0.90
CA PRO A 134 -5.73 8.68 1.51
C PRO A 134 -5.91 7.22 1.08
N GLU A 135 -5.78 6.95 -0.22
CA GLU A 135 -5.86 5.64 -0.85
C GLU A 135 -4.78 4.71 -0.29
N ASP A 136 -3.52 5.16 -0.29
CA ASP A 136 -2.38 4.37 0.21
C ASP A 136 -2.55 4.05 1.71
N ARG A 137 -3.02 5.00 2.52
CA ARG A 137 -3.26 4.79 3.96
C ARG A 137 -4.45 3.86 4.20
N LEU A 138 -5.50 3.95 3.40
CA LEU A 138 -6.63 3.02 3.50
C LEU A 138 -6.21 1.60 3.09
N GLY A 139 -5.57 1.44 1.93
CA GLY A 139 -5.10 0.13 1.45
C GLY A 139 -4.12 -0.51 2.43
N GLY A 140 -3.17 0.27 2.96
CA GLY A 140 -2.26 -0.18 4.01
C GLY A 140 -2.98 -0.56 5.30
N ALA A 141 -3.96 0.24 5.75
CA ALA A 141 -4.76 -0.09 6.92
C ALA A 141 -5.51 -1.41 6.75
N LEU A 142 -6.21 -1.61 5.62
CA LEU A 142 -6.96 -2.83 5.31
C LEU A 142 -6.03 -4.05 5.23
N ALA A 143 -4.91 -3.94 4.54
CA ALA A 143 -3.95 -5.02 4.39
C ALA A 143 -3.38 -5.45 5.75
N CYS A 144 -2.90 -4.47 6.53
CA CYS A 144 -2.22 -4.74 7.79
C CYS A 144 -3.18 -5.20 8.90
N THR A 145 -4.38 -4.62 9.01
CA THR A 145 -5.35 -5.06 10.03
C THR A 145 -5.93 -6.44 9.72
N SER A 146 -6.31 -6.72 8.47
CA SER A 146 -6.89 -8.02 8.11
C SER A 146 -5.87 -9.16 8.26
N PHE A 147 -4.64 -8.98 7.78
CA PHE A 147 -3.54 -9.91 8.04
C PHE A 147 -3.26 -10.04 9.53
N GLY A 148 -3.12 -8.91 10.23
CA GLY A 148 -2.76 -8.87 11.65
C GLY A 148 -3.76 -9.63 12.53
N LEU A 149 -5.07 -9.46 12.31
CA LEU A 149 -6.11 -10.16 13.06
C LEU A 149 -6.05 -11.69 12.85
N ALA A 150 -5.94 -12.13 11.60
CA ALA A 150 -5.84 -13.56 11.28
C ALA A 150 -4.52 -14.18 11.79
N ALA A 151 -3.41 -13.46 11.66
CA ALA A 151 -2.11 -13.87 12.20
C ALA A 151 -2.16 -13.97 13.74
N LEU A 152 -2.83 -13.05 14.42
CA LEU A 152 -3.00 -13.08 15.87
C LEU A 152 -3.84 -14.29 16.28
N ALA A 153 -5.01 -14.47 15.66
CA ALA A 153 -5.92 -15.57 15.96
C ALA A 153 -5.22 -16.94 15.77
N GLY A 154 -4.60 -17.17 14.60
CA GLY A 154 -3.89 -18.42 14.33
C GLY A 154 -2.56 -18.57 15.06
N GLY A 155 -1.93 -17.47 15.50
CA GLY A 155 -0.71 -17.47 16.31
C GLY A 155 -0.98 -17.83 17.77
N LEU A 156 -2.07 -17.33 18.34
CA LEU A 156 -2.51 -17.62 19.70
C LEU A 156 -3.25 -18.96 19.83
N TRP A 157 -3.87 -19.45 18.75
CA TRP A 157 -4.64 -20.69 18.73
C TRP A 157 -3.95 -21.88 19.44
N PRO A 158 -2.67 -22.19 19.17
CA PRO A 158 -2.00 -23.34 19.79
C PRO A 158 -1.74 -23.17 21.29
N LEU A 159 -1.86 -21.95 21.85
CA LEU A 159 -1.72 -21.72 23.29
C LEU A 159 -2.98 -22.16 24.06
N PHE A 160 -4.14 -22.08 23.42
CA PHE A 160 -5.43 -22.44 24.00
C PHE A 160 -5.87 -23.86 23.68
N ALA A 161 -5.40 -24.42 22.56
CA ALA A 161 -5.73 -25.78 22.12
C ALA A 161 -4.46 -26.62 21.91
N ARG A 162 -3.73 -26.89 22.99
CA ARG A 162 -2.49 -27.66 22.98
C ARG A 162 -2.77 -29.15 22.82
N GLY A 163 -1.94 -29.84 22.03
CA GLY A 163 -1.85 -31.30 22.02
C GLY A 163 -2.59 -32.03 20.89
N GLU A 164 -3.43 -31.34 20.12
CA GLU A 164 -4.21 -31.98 19.04
C GLU A 164 -3.77 -31.52 17.63
N PRO A 165 -3.48 -32.45 16.70
CA PRO A 165 -3.02 -32.10 15.35
C PRO A 165 -4.07 -31.29 14.57
N ARG A 166 -5.36 -31.57 14.78
CA ARG A 166 -6.50 -30.88 14.15
C ARG A 166 -6.48 -29.36 14.39
N HIS A 167 -6.19 -28.95 15.62
CA HIS A 167 -6.08 -27.54 15.98
C HIS A 167 -4.85 -26.88 15.36
N THR A 168 -3.76 -27.62 15.14
CA THR A 168 -2.58 -27.09 14.45
C THR A 168 -2.85 -26.84 12.96
N THR A 169 -3.62 -27.73 12.31
CA THR A 169 -4.08 -27.59 10.93
C THR A 169 -5.05 -26.42 10.81
N ALA A 170 -6.03 -26.29 11.69
CA ALA A 170 -6.96 -25.16 11.72
C ALA A 170 -6.21 -23.82 11.88
N ALA A 171 -5.28 -23.73 12.84
CA ALA A 171 -4.45 -22.56 13.04
C ALA A 171 -3.60 -22.21 11.82
N LYS A 172 -3.11 -23.21 11.07
CA LYS A 172 -2.36 -23.01 9.82
C LYS A 172 -3.27 -22.43 8.73
N MET A 173 -4.51 -22.93 8.59
CA MET A 173 -5.47 -22.42 7.62
C MET A 173 -5.83 -20.96 7.88
N VAL A 174 -6.10 -20.59 9.15
CA VAL A 174 -6.40 -19.20 9.54
C VAL A 174 -5.26 -18.26 9.16
N ARG A 175 -4.00 -18.63 9.43
CA ARG A 175 -2.83 -17.80 9.09
C ARG A 175 -2.67 -17.56 7.59
N TRP A 176 -2.82 -18.62 6.78
CA TRP A 176 -2.67 -18.50 5.33
C TRP A 176 -3.81 -17.74 4.67
N HIS A 177 -5.03 -17.86 5.18
CA HIS A 177 -6.13 -16.99 4.75
C HIS A 177 -5.89 -15.54 5.16
N GLY A 178 -5.26 -15.29 6.31
CA GLY A 178 -4.77 -13.96 6.69
C GLY A 178 -3.81 -13.35 5.68
N VAL A 179 -2.87 -14.14 5.16
CA VAL A 179 -1.97 -13.71 4.08
C VAL A 179 -2.76 -13.38 2.82
N ALA A 180 -3.76 -14.20 2.46
CA ALA A 180 -4.61 -13.93 1.31
C ALA A 180 -5.47 -12.66 1.47
N LEU A 181 -6.03 -12.40 2.66
CA LEU A 181 -6.77 -11.17 2.97
C LEU A 181 -5.90 -9.92 2.83
N GLY A 182 -4.70 -9.95 3.42
CA GLY A 182 -3.74 -8.86 3.32
C GLY A 182 -3.26 -8.65 1.88
N GLY A 183 -2.91 -9.74 1.19
CA GLY A 183 -2.47 -9.71 -0.21
C GLY A 183 -3.52 -9.18 -1.16
N THR A 184 -4.79 -9.57 -1.01
CA THR A 184 -5.89 -9.05 -1.84
C THR A 184 -6.16 -7.57 -1.59
N ALA A 185 -5.96 -7.05 -0.36
CA ALA A 185 -6.02 -5.60 -0.12
C ALA A 185 -4.94 -4.84 -0.91
N VAL A 186 -3.70 -5.34 -0.89
CA VAL A 186 -2.59 -4.75 -1.66
C VAL A 186 -2.85 -4.80 -3.16
N LEU A 187 -3.34 -5.93 -3.66
CA LEU A 187 -3.69 -6.08 -5.08
C LEU A 187 -4.84 -5.15 -5.48
N THR A 188 -5.84 -4.96 -4.60
CA THR A 188 -6.95 -4.03 -4.85
C THR A 188 -6.45 -2.58 -4.90
N LEU A 189 -5.53 -2.21 -4.02
CA LEU A 189 -4.86 -0.91 -4.06
C LEU A 189 -4.07 -0.71 -5.34
N TRP A 190 -3.27 -1.70 -5.74
CA TRP A 190 -2.51 -1.64 -6.98
C TRP A 190 -3.42 -1.49 -8.20
N ALA A 191 -4.50 -2.28 -8.27
CA ALA A 191 -5.47 -2.20 -9.35
C ALA A 191 -6.18 -0.84 -9.39
N GLN A 192 -6.60 -0.31 -8.24
CA GLN A 192 -7.21 1.02 -8.14
C GLN A 192 -6.25 2.10 -8.65
N ALA A 193 -4.99 2.06 -8.21
CA ALA A 193 -3.97 3.04 -8.61
C ALA A 193 -3.55 2.92 -10.09
N ALA A 194 -3.61 1.71 -10.68
CA ALA A 194 -3.26 1.49 -12.08
C ALA A 194 -4.37 1.91 -13.06
N ASN A 195 -5.61 2.05 -12.59
CA ASN A 195 -6.78 2.37 -13.42
C ASN A 195 -7.43 3.72 -13.07
N ASP A 196 -6.78 4.53 -12.22
CA ASP A 196 -7.29 5.83 -11.73
C ASP A 196 -8.72 5.74 -11.18
N TRP A 197 -9.04 4.63 -10.50
CA TRP A 197 -10.39 4.41 -9.98
C TRP A 197 -10.66 5.28 -8.76
N PRO A 198 -11.93 5.65 -8.51
CA PRO A 198 -12.28 6.46 -7.36
C PRO A 198 -12.01 5.71 -6.05
N PHE A 199 -11.75 6.46 -4.98
CA PHE A 199 -11.46 5.94 -3.63
C PHE A 199 -12.42 4.84 -3.14
N TRP A 200 -13.73 4.94 -3.46
CA TRP A 200 -14.73 3.95 -3.04
C TRP A 200 -14.56 2.57 -3.72
N ALA A 201 -13.79 2.47 -4.81
CA ALA A 201 -13.50 1.22 -5.47
C ALA A 201 -12.74 0.25 -4.55
N LEU A 202 -11.90 0.77 -3.63
CA LEU A 202 -11.15 -0.04 -2.67
C LEU A 202 -12.09 -0.92 -1.81
N PRO A 203 -12.99 -0.35 -0.99
CA PRO A 203 -13.91 -1.17 -0.20
C PRO A 203 -14.94 -1.93 -1.07
N ALA A 204 -15.33 -1.40 -2.23
CA ALA A 204 -16.30 -2.06 -3.10
C ALA A 204 -15.77 -3.37 -3.72
N ILE A 205 -14.47 -3.43 -4.05
CA ILE A 205 -13.83 -4.62 -4.62
C ILE A 205 -13.29 -5.52 -3.51
N TRP A 206 -12.56 -4.94 -2.55
CA TRP A 206 -11.94 -5.72 -1.49
C TRP A 206 -12.97 -6.31 -0.53
N GLY A 207 -14.08 -5.61 -0.24
CA GLY A 207 -15.10 -6.06 0.71
C GLY A 207 -15.69 -7.44 0.35
N PRO A 208 -16.24 -7.63 -0.86
CA PRO A 208 -16.74 -8.93 -1.31
C PRO A 208 -15.67 -10.03 -1.30
N LEU A 209 -14.44 -9.72 -1.75
CA LEU A 209 -13.33 -10.68 -1.70
C LEU A 209 -12.98 -11.08 -0.27
N ALA A 210 -12.94 -10.11 0.64
CA ALA A 210 -12.66 -10.34 2.05
C ALA A 210 -13.74 -11.22 2.69
N LEU A 211 -15.02 -11.02 2.36
CA LEU A 211 -16.11 -11.87 2.82
C LEU A 211 -15.97 -13.30 2.31
N LEU A 212 -15.64 -13.49 1.02
CA LEU A 212 -15.41 -14.83 0.45
C LEU A 212 -14.23 -15.53 1.10
N ILE A 213 -13.12 -14.82 1.31
CA ILE A 213 -11.93 -15.36 1.97
C ILE A 213 -12.22 -15.68 3.44
N LEU A 214 -13.01 -14.85 4.14
CA LEU A 214 -13.41 -15.09 5.52
C LEU A 214 -14.34 -16.30 5.65
N ALA A 215 -15.30 -16.45 4.73
CA ALA A 215 -16.17 -17.62 4.64
C ALA A 215 -15.35 -18.89 4.37
N SER A 216 -14.43 -18.84 3.40
CA SER A 216 -13.49 -19.92 3.11
C SER A 216 -12.64 -20.25 4.34
N MET A 217 -12.03 -19.26 4.98
CA MET A 217 -11.22 -19.44 6.18
C MET A 217 -11.99 -20.17 7.27
N THR A 218 -13.25 -19.79 7.48
CA THR A 218 -14.13 -20.41 8.46
C THR A 218 -14.44 -21.85 8.10
N ALA A 219 -14.80 -22.12 6.84
CA ALA A 219 -15.08 -23.47 6.35
C ALA A 219 -13.86 -24.40 6.49
N PHE A 220 -12.68 -23.96 6.05
CA PHE A 220 -11.44 -24.72 6.18
C PHE A 220 -11.00 -24.92 7.63
N ALA A 221 -11.18 -23.91 8.49
CA ALA A 221 -10.88 -24.06 9.91
C ALA A 221 -11.82 -25.11 10.55
N LEU A 222 -13.12 -25.08 10.23
CA LEU A 222 -14.08 -26.06 10.73
C LEU A 222 -13.80 -27.47 10.20
N GLY A 223 -13.50 -27.61 8.90
CA GLY A 223 -13.11 -28.90 8.30
C GLY A 223 -11.84 -29.47 8.93
N ALA A 224 -10.85 -28.62 9.20
CA ALA A 224 -9.63 -29.00 9.92
C ALA A 224 -9.93 -29.52 11.34
N LEU A 225 -10.83 -28.85 12.07
CA LEU A 225 -11.25 -29.26 13.40
C LEU A 225 -12.04 -30.58 13.38
N ARG A 226 -12.78 -30.85 12.30
CA ARG A 226 -13.49 -32.12 12.10
C ARG A 226 -12.57 -33.27 11.67
N GLY A 227 -11.38 -32.97 11.15
CA GLY A 227 -10.41 -33.96 10.63
C GLY A 227 -10.54 -34.23 9.13
N GLU A 228 -11.46 -33.57 8.43
CA GLU A 228 -11.81 -33.84 7.02
C GLU A 228 -10.66 -33.52 6.03
N LEU A 229 -9.67 -32.73 6.45
CA LEU A 229 -8.57 -32.30 5.60
C LEU A 229 -7.40 -33.29 5.52
N ASP A 230 -7.27 -34.18 6.51
CA ASP A 230 -6.20 -35.18 6.54
C ASP A 230 -6.64 -36.46 5.77
N ASP A 231 -7.93 -36.80 5.80
CA ASP A 231 -8.48 -38.01 5.15
C ASP A 231 -8.39 -37.98 3.61
N ALA A 232 -8.46 -36.80 3.00
CA ALA A 232 -8.37 -36.63 1.53
C ALA A 232 -6.98 -36.94 0.96
N ALA A 233 -5.91 -36.84 1.76
CA ALA A 233 -4.55 -37.16 1.33
C ALA A 233 -4.25 -38.68 1.35
N THR A 234 -4.98 -39.44 2.16
CA THR A 234 -4.84 -40.90 2.29
C THR A 234 -5.68 -41.71 1.30
N ALA A 235 -6.63 -41.09 0.60
CA ALA A 235 -7.50 -41.75 -0.38
C ALA A 235 -6.88 -41.82 -1.81
N ALA A 236 -5.58 -42.10 -1.93
CA ALA A 236 -5.00 -42.45 -3.23
C ALA A 236 -5.43 -43.88 -3.63
N PRO A 237 -5.75 -44.17 -4.91
CA PRO A 237 -6.34 -45.45 -5.30
C PRO A 237 -5.33 -46.59 -5.13
N GLU A 238 -5.74 -47.68 -4.49
CA GLU A 238 -5.02 -48.96 -4.51
C GLU A 238 -4.79 -49.38 -5.98
N PRO A 239 -3.55 -49.74 -6.37
CA PRO A 239 -3.32 -50.31 -7.69
C PRO A 239 -4.00 -51.69 -7.74
N LEU A 240 -4.96 -51.84 -8.65
CA LEU A 240 -5.56 -53.13 -9.01
C LEU A 240 -4.44 -54.12 -9.38
N VAL A 241 -4.16 -55.05 -8.47
CA VAL A 241 -3.33 -56.22 -8.75
C VAL A 241 -4.19 -57.17 -9.59
N ASN A 242 -3.99 -57.16 -10.90
CA ASN A 242 -4.52 -58.19 -11.79
C ASN A 242 -3.68 -59.46 -11.62
N GLY A 243 -4.32 -60.53 -11.17
CA GLY A 243 -3.79 -61.90 -11.19
C GLY A 243 -3.95 -62.58 -12.55
#